data_AF-A0A1Y6D171-F1
#
_entry.id   AF-A0A1Y6D171-F1
#
_cell.length_a   1.000
_cell.length_b   1.000
_cell.length_c   1.000
_cell.angle_alpha   90.00
_cell.angle_beta   90.00
_cell.angle_gamma   90.00
#
_symmetry.space_group_name_H-M   'P 1'
#
loop_
_entity.id
_entity.type
_entity.pdbx_description
1 polymer ?
#
loop_
_entity_poly.entity_id
_entity_poly.type
_entity_poly.pdbx_seq_one_letter_code
_entity_poly.pdbx_strand_id
1 'polypeptide(L)'
;MDYPDLFSPTPTPIHTPAPPGRGYTGGYAARPGTGPQGATCRQCQHYALVEGHIRWYRKCGLMKERWTHGKGSDIKARSPACAKFEAEIPELEVQP
;
A
#
# COMPACT_ATOMS: atom_id res chain seq x y z
N MET A 1 -7.85 12.98 47.01
CA MET A 1 -8.08 11.69 46.35
C MET A 1 -7.35 11.72 45.02
N ASP A 2 -6.38 10.82 44.89
CA ASP A 2 -5.55 10.58 43.71
C ASP A 2 -6.43 9.94 42.62
N TYR A 3 -6.59 10.59 41.47
CA TYR A 3 -7.30 10.03 40.31
C TYR A 3 -6.25 9.37 39.42
N PRO A 4 -6.20 8.04 39.32
CA PRO A 4 -5.15 7.36 38.57
C PRO A 4 -5.19 7.71 37.08
N ASP A 5 -4.00 7.94 36.55
CA ASP A 5 -3.60 8.28 35.19
C ASP A 5 -4.57 7.94 34.05
N LEU A 6 -4.94 9.02 33.34
CA LEU A 6 -5.58 9.09 32.03
C LEU A 6 -4.69 8.61 30.86
N PHE A 7 -3.72 7.71 31.09
CA PHE A 7 -2.97 7.07 30.00
C PHE A 7 -3.81 5.95 29.37
N SER A 8 -4.82 6.35 28.60
CA SER A 8 -5.49 5.45 27.67
C SER A 8 -4.46 4.90 26.69
N PRO A 9 -4.40 3.57 26.44
CA PRO A 9 -3.63 3.07 25.32
C PRO A 9 -4.20 3.72 24.07
N THR A 10 -3.33 4.41 23.32
CA THR A 10 -3.71 4.96 22.02
C THR A 10 -4.30 3.80 21.21
N PRO A 11 -5.55 3.89 20.74
CA PRO A 11 -6.12 2.79 19.97
C PRO A 11 -5.27 2.60 18.72
N THR A 12 -4.52 1.49 18.66
CA THR A 12 -3.85 1.08 17.44
C THR A 12 -4.93 0.96 16.36
N PRO A 13 -4.75 1.57 15.18
CA PRO A 13 -5.75 1.46 14.13
C PRO A 13 -5.92 0.00 13.78
N ILE A 14 -7.10 -0.55 14.08
CA ILE A 14 -7.49 -1.91 13.72
C ILE A 14 -7.71 -1.88 12.20
N HIS A 15 -6.63 -2.00 11.42
CA HIS A 15 -6.69 -2.15 9.98
C HIS A 15 -7.10 -3.60 9.67
N THR A 16 -8.40 -3.87 9.76
CA THR A 16 -8.97 -5.13 9.27
C THR A 16 -8.55 -5.30 7.81
N PRO A 17 -7.85 -6.39 7.44
CA PRO A 17 -7.48 -6.61 6.06
C PRO A 17 -8.75 -6.65 5.22
N ALA A 18 -8.79 -5.83 4.17
CA ALA A 18 -9.93 -5.83 3.25
C ALA A 18 -10.19 -7.27 2.78
N PRO A 19 -11.45 -7.75 2.80
CA PRO A 19 -11.76 -9.09 2.32
C PRO A 19 -11.24 -9.24 0.88
N PRO A 20 -10.86 -10.46 0.44
CA PRO A 20 -10.37 -10.67 -0.92
C PRO A 20 -11.49 -10.30 -1.91
N GLY A 21 -11.46 -9.05 -2.38
CA GLY A 21 -12.43 -8.54 -3.33
C GLY A 21 -12.32 -9.30 -4.65
N ARG A 22 -13.41 -9.30 -5.43
CA ARG A 22 -13.46 -9.88 -6.78
C ARG A 22 -12.17 -9.57 -7.56
N GLY A 23 -11.37 -10.62 -7.81
CA GLY A 23 -10.18 -10.68 -8.66
C GLY A 23 -9.28 -9.43 -8.70
N TYR A 24 -8.09 -9.51 -8.11
CA TYR A 24 -7.06 -8.49 -8.37
C TYR A 24 -6.69 -8.48 -9.86
N THR A 25 -6.57 -7.29 -10.46
CA THR A 25 -6.11 -7.09 -11.84
C THR A 25 -4.68 -7.59 -12.01
N GLY A 26 -4.25 -7.90 -13.24
CA GLY A 26 -2.88 -8.38 -13.53
C GLY A 26 -1.77 -7.34 -13.36
N GLY A 27 -2.06 -6.18 -12.77
CA GLY A 27 -1.13 -5.05 -12.59
C GLY A 27 -0.25 -5.13 -11.33
N TYR A 28 -0.46 -6.10 -10.45
CA TYR A 28 0.33 -6.28 -9.24
C TYR A 28 1.52 -7.22 -9.49
N ALA A 29 2.67 -6.92 -8.89
CA ALA A 29 3.86 -7.78 -8.97
C ALA A 29 3.64 -9.15 -8.30
N ALA A 30 2.80 -9.22 -7.27
CA ALA A 30 2.38 -10.44 -6.59
C ALA A 30 0.94 -10.32 -6.08
N ARG A 31 0.34 -11.42 -5.62
CA ARG A 31 -1.04 -11.45 -5.13
C ARG A 31 -1.21 -10.46 -3.95
N PRO A 32 -2.08 -9.46 -4.03
CA PRO A 32 -2.37 -8.58 -2.89
C PRO A 32 -2.88 -9.35 -1.67
N GLY A 33 -2.50 -8.92 -0.47
CA GLY A 33 -2.81 -9.61 0.78
C GLY A 33 -1.79 -10.67 1.19
N THR A 34 -0.66 -10.76 0.46
CA THR A 34 0.47 -11.64 0.81
C THR A 34 1.63 -10.89 1.46
N GLY A 35 1.55 -9.56 1.53
CA GLY A 35 2.53 -8.71 2.20
C GLY A 35 2.22 -8.48 3.69
N PRO A 36 2.93 -7.54 4.34
CA PRO A 36 2.74 -7.23 5.75
C PRO A 36 1.28 -6.83 6.06
N GLN A 37 0.77 -7.30 7.20
CA GLN A 37 -0.59 -7.01 7.63
C GLN A 37 -0.76 -5.52 7.91
N GLY A 38 -1.89 -4.95 7.50
CA GLY A 38 -2.19 -3.52 7.67
C GLY A 38 -1.49 -2.59 6.68
N ALA A 39 -0.46 -3.06 5.96
CA ALA A 39 0.20 -2.30 4.91
C ALA A 39 -0.62 -2.35 3.61
N THR A 40 -0.63 -1.23 2.89
CA THR A 40 -1.32 -1.08 1.62
C THR A 40 -0.37 -0.81 0.48
N CYS A 41 -0.78 -1.10 -0.76
CA CYS A 41 0.05 -0.86 -1.93
C CYS A 41 0.46 0.61 -2.09
N ARG A 42 -0.29 1.55 -1.51
CA ARG A 42 0.06 2.99 -1.48
C ARG A 42 1.31 3.29 -0.65
N GLN A 43 1.60 2.49 0.37
CA GLN A 43 2.76 2.65 1.26
C GLN A 43 4.01 1.95 0.73
N CYS A 44 3.91 1.32 -0.45
CA CYS A 44 5.01 0.61 -1.08
C CYS A 44 5.88 1.60 -1.83
N GLN A 45 7.20 1.48 -1.72
CA GLN A 45 8.18 2.24 -2.49
C GLN A 45 7.98 2.09 -4.01
N HIS A 46 7.44 0.96 -4.46
CA HIS A 46 7.16 0.71 -5.87
C HIS A 46 5.81 1.27 -6.36
N TYR A 47 5.10 2.05 -5.55
CA TYR A 47 3.85 2.68 -5.98
C TYR A 47 4.14 3.83 -6.96
N ALA A 48 3.66 3.70 -8.21
CA ALA A 48 3.88 4.70 -9.24
C ALA A 48 2.58 5.42 -9.63
N LEU A 49 2.66 6.74 -9.71
CA LEU A 49 1.67 7.58 -10.39
C LEU A 49 2.21 7.94 -11.77
N VAL A 50 1.52 7.47 -12.80
CA VAL A 50 1.90 7.69 -14.20
C VAL A 50 0.93 8.69 -14.81
N GLU A 51 1.48 9.75 -15.41
CA GLU A 51 0.66 10.73 -16.11
C GLU A 51 0.00 10.09 -17.34
N GLY A 52 -1.25 10.46 -17.58
CA GLY A 52 -1.99 10.04 -18.75
C GLY A 52 -2.77 11.21 -19.32
N HIS A 53 -3.22 11.07 -20.56
CA HIS A 53 -3.82 12.16 -21.34
C HIS A 53 -5.03 12.85 -20.67
N ILE A 54 -5.74 12.16 -19.77
CA ILE A 54 -6.94 12.69 -19.09
C ILE A 54 -6.83 12.57 -17.56
N ARG A 55 -5.99 11.65 -17.06
CA ARG A 55 -5.90 11.34 -15.63
C ARG A 55 -4.59 10.63 -15.29
N TRP A 56 -4.25 10.66 -14.01
CA TRP A 56 -3.17 9.89 -13.43
C TRP A 56 -3.56 8.43 -13.22
N TYR A 57 -2.70 7.52 -13.67
CA TYR A 57 -2.85 6.08 -13.49
C TYR A 57 -2.00 5.60 -12.32
N ARG A 58 -2.56 4.68 -11.54
CA ARG A 58 -1.86 4.05 -10.41
C ARG A 58 -1.33 2.72 -10.87
N LYS A 59 -0.01 2.56 -10.90
CA LYS A 59 0.64 1.36 -11.40
C LYS A 59 1.72 0.87 -10.43
N CYS A 60 2.04 -0.42 -10.48
CA CYS A 60 3.15 -0.98 -9.72
C CYS A 60 4.44 -0.84 -10.53
N GLY A 61 5.46 -0.19 -9.97
CA GLY A 61 6.77 0.07 -10.59
C GLY A 61 7.50 -1.20 -11.02
N LEU A 62 7.37 -2.29 -10.26
CA LEU A 62 7.93 -3.59 -10.62
C LEU A 62 7.30 -4.20 -11.89
N MET A 63 6.13 -3.71 -12.30
CA MET A 63 5.40 -4.18 -13.48
C MET A 63 5.59 -3.24 -14.67
N LYS A 64 6.57 -2.32 -14.65
CA LYS A 64 6.75 -1.27 -15.67
C LYS A 64 6.80 -1.82 -17.10
N GLU A 65 7.48 -2.93 -17.32
CA GLU A 65 7.59 -3.60 -18.62
C GLU A 65 6.24 -4.17 -19.12
N ARG A 66 5.30 -4.41 -18.22
CA ARG A 66 3.97 -4.97 -18.50
C ARG A 66 2.87 -3.92 -18.48
N TRP A 67 3.21 -2.64 -18.31
CA TRP A 67 2.23 -1.57 -18.29
C TRP A 67 1.60 -1.40 -19.68
N THR A 68 0.34 -1.80 -19.79
CA THR A 68 -0.49 -1.50 -20.95
C THR A 68 -1.03 -0.08 -20.85
N HIS A 69 -1.29 0.58 -21.98
CA HIS A 69 -1.99 1.87 -22.08
C HIS A 69 -3.46 1.84 -21.59
N GLY A 70 -3.90 0.74 -20.96
CA GLY A 70 -5.25 0.55 -20.44
C GLY A 70 -5.31 0.04 -18.99
N LYS A 71 -6.55 -0.09 -18.51
CA LYS A 71 -6.91 -0.38 -17.11
C LYS A 71 -6.47 -1.74 -16.56
N GLY A 72 -6.04 -2.66 -17.42
CA GLY A 72 -5.66 -4.02 -17.01
C GLY A 72 -4.40 -4.06 -16.14
N SER A 73 -3.53 -3.05 -16.25
CA SER A 73 -2.30 -2.91 -15.47
C SER A 73 -2.43 -1.96 -14.28
N ASP A 74 -3.61 -1.38 -14.06
CA ASP A 74 -3.81 -0.44 -12.95
C ASP A 74 -4.02 -1.18 -11.62
N ILE A 75 -3.48 -0.61 -10.56
CA ILE A 75 -3.60 -1.09 -9.18
C ILE A 75 -4.46 -0.16 -8.34
N LYS A 76 -5.08 -0.70 -7.28
CA LYS A 76 -5.80 0.09 -6.28
C LYS A 76 -4.88 0.46 -5.12
N ALA A 77 -4.87 1.76 -4.76
CA ALA A 77 -4.08 2.26 -3.63
C ALA A 77 -4.46 1.59 -2.28
N ARG A 78 -5.75 1.29 -2.10
CA ARG A 78 -6.29 0.62 -0.90
C ARG A 78 -6.10 -0.90 -0.91
N SER A 79 -5.52 -1.47 -1.96
CA SER A 79 -5.24 -2.90 -1.96
C SER A 79 -4.24 -3.24 -0.87
N PRO A 80 -4.41 -4.39 -0.19
CA PRO A 80 -3.43 -4.86 0.76
C PRO A 80 -2.08 -5.10 0.07
N ALA A 81 -0.99 -4.91 0.80
CA ALA A 81 0.36 -5.13 0.33
C ALA A 81 0.54 -6.54 -0.25
N CYS A 82 1.39 -6.67 -1.27
CA CYS A 82 1.77 -7.95 -1.85
C CYS A 82 3.13 -8.41 -1.28
N ALA A 83 3.54 -9.64 -1.56
CA ALA A 83 4.80 -10.20 -1.08
C ALA A 83 6.07 -9.44 -1.55
N LYS A 84 5.95 -8.59 -2.57
CA LYS A 84 7.01 -7.68 -3.07
C LYS A 84 6.87 -6.28 -2.50
N PHE A 85 6.29 -6.15 -1.32
CA PHE A 85 6.14 -4.87 -0.65
C PHE A 85 7.48 -4.43 -0.06
N GLU A 86 7.87 -3.21 -0.37
CA GLU A 86 9.03 -2.54 0.20
C GLU A 86 8.52 -1.26 0.85
N ALA A 87 8.73 -1.11 2.16
CA ALA A 87 8.30 0.07 2.88
C ALA A 87 9.14 1.26 2.44
N GLU A 88 8.49 2.39 2.12
CA GLU A 88 9.19 3.66 2.07
C GLU A 88 9.59 3.99 3.51
N ILE A 89 10.87 3.78 3.85
CA ILE A 89 11.40 4.11 5.17
C ILE A 89 11.51 5.63 5.23
N PRO A 90 10.72 6.35 6.05
CA PRO A 90 10.99 7.75 6.29
C PRO A 90 12.31 7.81 7.07
N GLU A 91 13.28 8.50 6.51
CA GLU A 91 14.61 8.74 7.06
C GLU A 91 14.50 9.53 8.38
N LEU A 92 14.20 8.82 9.47
CA LEU A 92 14.21 9.37 10.81
C LEU A 92 15.09 8.47 11.67
N GLU A 93 16.10 9.13 12.25
CA GLU A 93 17.12 8.63 13.18
C GLU A 93 18.47 8.21 12.57
N VAL A 94 19.10 9.16 11.85
CA VAL A 94 20.56 9.31 11.92
C VAL A 94 20.84 10.51 12.82
N GLN A 95 20.89 10.26 14.13
CA GLN A 95 21.48 11.21 15.09
C GLN A 95 22.91 10.74 15.35
N PRO A 96 23.95 11.58 15.14
CA PRO A 96 25.33 11.23 15.50
C PRO A 96 25.53 11.15 17.02
#